data_AF-A0A8S1A5N0-F1
#
_entry.id   AF-A0A8S1A5N0-F1
#
_cell.length_a   1.000
_cell.length_b   1.000
_cell.length_c   1.000
_cell.angle_alpha   90.00
_cell.angle_beta   90.00
_cell.angle_gamma   90.00
#
_symmetry.space_group_name_H-M   'P 1'
#
loop_
_entity.id
_entity.type
_entity.pdbx_description
1 polymer ?
#
loop_
_entity_poly.entity_id
_entity_poly.type
_entity_poly.pdbx_seq_one_letter_code
_entity_poly.pdbx_strand_id
1 'polypeptide(L)'
;MDIAVVSKVLAFLFMRDKIRKILDMLESEIFQSNTQEEAKIIEKAKQDTLLYWKITAGISFIANGVNLFTPLIMHLMFPVELEFPICRYSFIPIKYKPIFLYPAYVYQCIGMTSHMLYNVNVDTFFLGILFLAIAQLEILDKKLKRVADIHQRTDEVQIHNKSTADRYAVQKINKCIKHYDEVCK
;
A
#
# COMPACT_ATOMS: atom_id res chain seq x y z
N MET A 1 21.38 12.46 0.49
CA MET A 1 20.37 11.79 1.34
C MET A 1 19.05 12.43 0.96
N ASP A 2 18.15 11.66 0.35
CA ASP A 2 16.90 12.21 -0.17
C ASP A 2 15.96 12.49 1.00
N ILE A 3 15.68 13.77 1.25
CA ILE A 3 14.87 14.23 2.39
C ILE A 3 13.47 13.61 2.34
N ALA A 4 12.97 13.35 1.13
CA ALA A 4 11.67 12.75 0.89
C ALA A 4 11.54 11.33 1.45
N VAL A 5 12.52 10.45 1.25
CA VAL A 5 12.44 9.07 1.73
C VAL A 5 12.62 8.99 3.23
N VAL A 6 13.50 9.80 3.80
CA VAL A 6 13.67 9.90 5.24
C VAL A 6 12.38 10.39 5.89
N SER A 7 11.72 11.38 5.29
CA SER A 7 10.40 11.87 5.71
C SER A 7 9.34 10.78 5.64
N LYS A 8 9.27 10.00 4.55
CA LYS A 8 8.34 8.86 4.43
C LYS A 8 8.57 7.79 5.49
N VAL A 9 9.82 7.42 5.75
CA VAL A 9 10.17 6.43 6.78
C VAL A 9 9.83 6.95 8.17
N LEU A 10 10.16 8.22 8.48
CA LEU A 10 9.75 8.84 9.74
C LEU A 10 8.23 8.89 9.87
N ALA A 11 7.52 9.27 8.82
CA ALA A 11 6.06 9.32 8.82
C ALA A 11 5.47 7.94 9.08
N PHE A 12 5.98 6.88 8.44
CA PHE A 12 5.59 5.50 8.73
C PHE A 12 5.84 5.12 10.19
N LEU A 13 7.01 5.45 10.73
CA LEU A 13 7.37 5.16 12.13
C LEU A 13 6.49 5.91 13.14
N PHE A 14 6.18 7.18 12.88
CA PHE A 14 5.30 7.98 13.75
C PHE A 14 3.83 7.58 13.63
N MET A 15 3.40 7.16 12.44
CA MET A 15 2.02 6.74 12.20
C MET A 15 1.79 5.26 12.49
N ARG A 16 2.81 4.51 12.94
CA ARG A 16 2.74 3.05 13.17
C ARG A 16 1.55 2.64 14.04
N ASP A 17 1.23 3.42 15.07
CA ASP A 17 0.15 3.09 16.00
C ASP A 17 -1.22 3.29 15.33
N LYS A 18 -1.34 4.27 14.44
CA LYS A 18 -2.54 4.47 13.61
C LYS A 18 -2.66 3.39 12.53
N ILE A 19 -1.55 3.05 11.87
CA ILE A 19 -1.50 1.96 10.89
C ILE A 19 -1.94 0.64 11.55
N ARG A 20 -1.44 0.37 12.76
CA ARG A 20 -1.86 -0.80 13.55
C ARG A 20 -3.35 -0.79 13.83
N LYS A 21 -3.92 0.33 14.27
CA LYS A 21 -5.37 0.45 14.48
C LYS A 21 -6.18 0.18 13.21
N ILE A 22 -5.74 0.69 12.07
CA ILE A 22 -6.39 0.43 10.77
C ILE A 22 -6.34 -1.06 10.43
N LEU A 23 -5.19 -1.72 10.64
CA LEU A 23 -5.05 -3.16 10.41
C LEU A 23 -5.91 -3.97 11.38
N ASP A 24 -5.92 -3.64 12.67
CA ASP A 24 -6.74 -4.30 13.69
C ASP A 24 -8.24 -4.14 13.38
N MET A 25 -8.65 -2.97 12.88
CA MET A 25 -10.02 -2.70 12.44
C MET A 25 -10.38 -3.55 11.22
N LEU A 26 -9.51 -3.60 10.20
CA LEU A 26 -9.66 -4.43 9.00
C LEU A 26 -9.78 -5.92 9.34
N GLU A 27 -9.12 -6.39 10.40
CA GLU A 27 -9.17 -7.78 10.85
C GLU A 27 -10.38 -8.11 11.73
N SER A 28 -11.06 -7.08 12.28
CA SER A 28 -12.17 -7.28 13.21
C SER A 28 -13.38 -7.98 12.58
N GLU A 29 -14.16 -8.67 13.41
CA GLU A 29 -15.33 -9.47 12.98
C GLU A 29 -16.35 -8.69 12.15
N ILE A 30 -16.42 -7.37 12.33
CA ILE A 30 -17.34 -6.50 11.59
C ILE A 30 -16.93 -6.41 10.10
N PHE A 31 -15.63 -6.51 9.82
CA PHE A 31 -15.00 -6.39 8.49
C PHE A 31 -14.63 -7.73 7.86
N GLN A 32 -14.82 -8.84 8.58
CA GLN A 32 -14.67 -10.18 8.03
C GLN A 32 -15.84 -10.52 7.10
N SER A 33 -15.51 -11.14 5.96
CA SER A 33 -16.48 -11.57 4.96
C SER A 33 -17.34 -12.69 5.52
N ASN A 34 -18.62 -12.43 5.70
CA ASN A 34 -19.58 -13.44 6.15
C ASN A 34 -20.25 -14.16 4.96
N THR A 35 -20.05 -13.66 3.74
CA THR A 35 -20.64 -14.19 2.50
C THR A 35 -19.57 -14.43 1.44
N GLN A 36 -19.74 -15.45 0.59
CA GLN A 36 -18.85 -15.75 -0.53
C GLN A 36 -18.66 -14.54 -1.49
N GLU A 37 -19.67 -13.69 -1.64
CA GLU A 37 -19.58 -12.46 -2.42
C GLU A 37 -18.62 -11.43 -1.81
N GLU A 38 -18.66 -11.25 -0.49
CA GLU A 38 -17.76 -10.33 0.23
C GLU A 38 -16.31 -10.81 0.15
N ALA A 39 -16.09 -12.12 0.26
CA ALA A 39 -14.77 -12.73 0.13
C ALA A 39 -14.15 -12.47 -1.27
N LYS A 40 -14.97 -12.51 -2.33
CA LYS A 40 -14.51 -12.19 -3.70
C LYS A 40 -14.06 -10.74 -3.84
N ILE A 41 -14.73 -9.80 -3.17
CA ILE A 41 -14.36 -8.36 -3.22
C ILE A 41 -13.00 -8.15 -2.55
N ILE A 42 -12.80 -8.74 -1.37
CA ILE A 42 -11.53 -8.65 -0.63
C ILE A 42 -10.40 -9.31 -1.43
N GLU A 43 -10.63 -10.51 -1.97
CA GLU A 43 -9.62 -11.22 -2.76
C GLU A 43 -9.24 -10.43 -4.02
N LYS A 44 -10.22 -9.79 -4.67
CA LYS A 44 -9.95 -8.88 -5.80
C LYS A 44 -9.06 -7.71 -5.38
N ALA A 45 -9.37 -7.02 -4.28
CA ALA A 45 -8.56 -5.92 -3.78
C ALA A 45 -7.12 -6.34 -3.43
N LYS A 46 -6.94 -7.56 -2.90
CA LYS A 46 -5.62 -8.15 -2.65
C LYS A 46 -4.87 -8.43 -3.95
N GLN A 47 -5.55 -8.99 -4.96
CA GLN A 47 -4.97 -9.23 -6.28
C GLN A 47 -4.54 -7.93 -6.97
N ASP A 48 -5.40 -6.90 -6.90
CA ASP A 48 -5.11 -5.56 -7.45
C ASP A 48 -3.89 -4.94 -6.76
N THR A 49 -3.80 -5.07 -5.43
CA THR A 49 -2.63 -4.63 -4.65
C THR A 49 -1.35 -5.34 -5.08
N LEU A 50 -1.39 -6.68 -5.23
CA LEU A 50 -0.23 -7.47 -5.64
C LEU A 50 0.19 -7.17 -7.09
N LEU A 51 -0.77 -6.97 -7.99
CA LEU A 51 -0.50 -6.58 -9.38
C LEU A 51 0.19 -5.22 -9.42
N TYR A 52 -0.34 -4.24 -8.70
CA TYR A 52 0.24 -2.91 -8.63
C TYR A 52 1.67 -2.96 -8.06
N TRP A 53 1.87 -3.69 -6.96
CA TRP A 53 3.20 -3.87 -6.38
C TRP A 53 4.20 -4.46 -7.40
N LYS A 54 3.80 -5.51 -8.15
CA LYS A 54 4.66 -6.12 -9.19
C LYS A 54 5.05 -5.12 -10.28
N ILE A 55 4.09 -4.33 -10.76
CA ILE A 55 4.32 -3.34 -11.81
C ILE A 55 5.28 -2.26 -11.30
N THR A 56 4.98 -1.66 -10.14
CA THR A 56 5.82 -0.59 -9.56
C THR A 56 7.21 -1.09 -9.21
N ALA A 57 7.33 -2.29 -8.64
CA ALA A 57 8.63 -2.90 -8.36
C ALA A 57 9.41 -3.14 -9.65
N GLY A 58 8.79 -3.75 -10.67
CA GLY A 58 9.44 -4.00 -11.96
C GLY A 58 9.99 -2.75 -12.62
N ILE A 59 9.16 -1.70 -12.73
CA ILE A 59 9.58 -0.40 -13.29
C ILE A 59 10.75 0.20 -12.47
N SER A 60 10.66 0.15 -11.14
CA SER A 60 11.67 0.72 -10.25
C SER A 60 13.00 -0.02 -10.35
N PHE A 61 12.98 -1.36 -10.39
CA PHE A 61 14.18 -2.16 -10.58
C PHE A 61 14.85 -1.93 -11.93
N ILE A 62 14.06 -1.79 -13.01
CA ILE A 62 14.59 -1.46 -14.33
C ILE A 62 15.24 -0.07 -14.31
N ALA A 63 14.55 0.95 -13.80
CA ALA A 63 15.06 2.32 -13.73
C ALA A 63 16.33 2.42 -12.86
N ASN A 64 16.31 1.79 -11.67
CA ASN A 64 17.48 1.72 -10.79
C ASN A 64 18.62 0.96 -11.48
N GLY A 65 18.33 -0.16 -12.13
CA GLY A 65 19.31 -0.94 -12.89
C GLY A 65 19.97 -0.12 -13.99
N VAL A 66 19.21 0.61 -14.80
CA VAL A 66 19.76 1.51 -15.84
C VAL A 66 20.70 2.54 -15.20
N ASN A 67 20.27 3.23 -14.14
CA ASN A 67 21.10 4.24 -13.47
C ASN A 67 22.40 3.67 -12.88
N LEU A 68 22.37 2.43 -12.38
CA LEU A 68 23.55 1.77 -11.83
C LEU A 68 24.44 1.18 -12.92
N PHE A 69 23.90 0.49 -13.92
CA PHE A 69 24.72 -0.24 -14.88
C PHE A 69 25.21 0.62 -16.04
N THR A 70 24.50 1.68 -16.44
CA THR A 70 24.94 2.55 -17.55
C THR A 70 26.35 3.12 -17.35
N PRO A 71 26.68 3.80 -16.23
CA PRO A 71 28.03 4.33 -16.03
C PRO A 71 29.09 3.22 -15.94
N LEU A 72 28.74 2.05 -15.39
CA LEU A 72 29.65 0.91 -15.30
C LEU A 72 29.97 0.31 -16.68
N ILE A 73 28.95 0.11 -17.52
CA ILE A 73 29.10 -0.40 -18.89
C ILE A 73 29.91 0.58 -19.73
N MET A 74 29.64 1.88 -19.61
CA MET A 74 30.38 2.92 -20.31
C MET A 74 31.87 2.89 -19.93
N HIS A 75 32.18 2.81 -18.64
CA HIS A 75 33.56 2.70 -18.15
C HIS A 75 34.27 1.42 -18.60
N LEU A 76 33.54 0.31 -18.75
CA LEU A 76 34.13 -0.98 -19.15
C LEU A 76 34.36 -1.07 -20.67
N MET A 77 33.45 -0.52 -21.48
CA MET A 77 33.50 -0.60 -22.94
C MET A 77 34.29 0.55 -23.59
N PHE A 78 34.36 1.71 -22.94
CA PHE A 78 35.03 2.90 -23.45
C PHE A 78 36.06 3.40 -22.43
N PRO A 79 37.14 4.08 -22.86
CA PRO A 79 38.14 4.66 -21.96
C PRO A 79 37.63 5.94 -21.29
N VAL A 80 36.46 5.88 -20.65
CA VAL A 80 35.85 6.97 -19.88
C VAL A 80 36.01 6.70 -18.39
N GLU A 81 36.18 7.75 -17.59
CA GLU A 81 36.25 7.61 -16.13
C GLU A 81 34.92 7.12 -15.58
N LEU A 82 34.96 6.25 -14.55
CA LEU A 82 33.75 5.76 -13.91
C LEU A 82 33.08 6.89 -13.12
N GLU A 83 31.93 7.34 -13.60
CA GLU A 83 31.12 8.30 -12.86
C GLU A 83 30.32 7.60 -11.76
N PHE A 84 30.44 8.13 -10.54
CA PHE A 84 29.66 7.68 -9.39
C PHE A 84 28.19 8.09 -9.53
N PRO A 85 27.23 7.20 -9.24
CA PRO A 85 25.81 7.48 -9.41
C PRO A 85 25.25 8.52 -8.43
N ILE A 86 25.91 8.76 -7.28
CA ILE A 86 25.38 9.66 -6.24
C ILE A 86 26.38 10.76 -5.85
N CYS A 87 27.58 10.39 -5.40
CA CYS A 87 28.58 11.35 -4.90
C CYS A 87 29.95 11.08 -5.49
N ARG A 88 30.59 12.11 -6.03
CA ARG A 88 31.92 12.02 -6.67
C ARG A 88 33.10 11.83 -5.70
N TYR A 89 32.85 11.78 -4.39
CA TYR A 89 33.86 11.65 -3.32
C TYR A 89 35.13 12.50 -3.56
N SER A 90 34.96 13.78 -3.90
CA SER A 90 36.05 14.69 -4.27
C SER A 90 37.06 14.94 -3.14
N PHE A 91 36.71 14.61 -1.90
CA PHE A 91 37.59 14.71 -0.74
C PHE A 91 38.65 13.60 -0.66
N ILE A 92 38.55 12.53 -1.46
CA ILE A 92 39.52 11.42 -1.45
C ILE A 92 40.81 11.86 -2.17
N PRO A 93 41.99 11.80 -1.52
CA PRO A 93 43.26 12.14 -2.16
C PRO A 93 43.51 11.29 -3.41
N ILE A 94 44.10 11.89 -4.46
CA ILE A 94 44.31 11.26 -5.77
C ILE A 94 45.03 9.91 -5.65
N LYS A 95 46.02 9.81 -4.76
CA LYS A 95 46.78 8.58 -4.48
C LYS A 95 45.92 7.39 -4.01
N TYR A 96 44.75 7.63 -3.43
CA TYR A 96 43.86 6.59 -2.91
C TYR A 96 42.62 6.36 -3.78
N LYS A 97 42.35 7.22 -4.78
CA LYS A 97 41.20 7.08 -5.68
C LYS A 97 41.06 5.69 -6.33
N PRO A 98 42.11 5.07 -6.92
CA PRO A 98 41.94 3.77 -7.58
C PRO A 98 41.62 2.63 -6.60
N ILE A 99 42.08 2.72 -5.35
CA ILE A 99 41.82 1.73 -4.30
C ILE A 99 40.36 1.81 -3.83
N PHE A 100 39.82 3.02 -3.74
CA PHE A 100 38.46 3.27 -3.25
C PHE A 100 37.39 3.28 -4.34
N LEU A 101 37.75 3.31 -5.63
CA LEU A 101 36.83 3.46 -6.74
C LEU A 101 35.71 2.41 -6.72
N TYR A 102 36.07 1.12 -6.78
CA TYR A 102 35.08 0.03 -6.81
C TYR A 102 34.33 -0.17 -5.48
N PRO A 103 34.99 -0.16 -4.29
CA PRO A 103 34.28 -0.26 -3.02
C PRO A 103 33.26 0.86 -2.80
N ALA A 104 33.64 2.11 -3.13
CA ALA A 104 32.76 3.26 -2.98
C ALA A 104 31.58 3.21 -3.98
N TYR A 105 31.83 2.69 -5.17
CA TYR A 105 30.79 2.48 -6.18
C TYR A 105 29.78 1.43 -5.73
N VAL A 106 30.24 0.26 -5.27
CA VAL A 106 29.39 -0.81 -4.73
C VAL A 106 28.58 -0.30 -3.53
N TYR A 107 29.19 0.48 -2.64
CA TYR A 107 28.50 1.09 -1.51
C TYR A 107 27.34 1.99 -1.97
N GLN A 108 27.56 2.84 -2.99
CA GLN A 108 26.51 3.68 -3.55
C GLN A 108 25.41 2.86 -4.24
N CYS A 109 25.76 1.78 -4.95
CA CYS A 109 24.78 0.88 -5.56
C CYS A 109 23.85 0.25 -4.51
N ILE A 110 24.41 -0.23 -3.40
CA ILE A 110 23.65 -0.80 -2.29
C ILE A 110 22.74 0.26 -1.67
N GLY A 111 23.27 1.47 -1.44
CA GLY A 111 22.50 2.58 -0.89
C GLY A 111 21.32 2.98 -1.79
N MET A 112 21.56 3.12 -3.09
CA MET A 112 20.54 3.50 -4.08
C MET A 112 19.44 2.43 -4.19
N THR A 113 19.85 1.16 -4.25
CA THR A 113 18.91 0.03 -4.31
C THR A 113 18.08 -0.07 -3.05
N SER A 114 18.70 0.10 -1.88
CA SER A 114 17.99 0.11 -0.59
C SER A 114 16.97 1.25 -0.54
N HIS A 115 17.37 2.45 -0.96
CA HIS A 115 16.52 3.63 -1.00
C HIS A 115 15.30 3.46 -1.92
N MET A 116 15.53 2.95 -3.13
CA MET A 116 14.47 2.59 -4.07
C MET A 116 13.50 1.57 -3.43
N LEU A 117 14.03 0.52 -2.79
CA LEU A 117 13.21 -0.54 -2.20
C LEU A 117 12.31 -0.02 -1.08
N TYR A 118 12.85 0.82 -0.18
CA TYR A 118 12.05 1.45 0.87
C TYR A 118 10.93 2.32 0.28
N ASN A 119 11.25 3.13 -0.73
CA ASN A 119 10.27 4.03 -1.34
C ASN A 119 9.12 3.24 -2.00
N VAL A 120 9.45 2.21 -2.78
CA VAL A 120 8.45 1.33 -3.41
C VAL A 120 7.59 0.63 -2.37
N ASN A 121 8.20 0.04 -1.34
CA ASN A 121 7.47 -0.72 -0.32
C ASN A 121 6.54 0.17 0.51
N VAL A 122 6.98 1.38 0.89
CA VAL A 122 6.13 2.30 1.66
C VAL A 122 4.94 2.76 0.83
N ASP A 123 5.16 3.20 -0.42
CA ASP A 123 4.09 3.71 -1.28
C ASP A 123 3.06 2.61 -1.62
N THR A 124 3.54 1.41 -1.96
CA THR A 124 2.67 0.26 -2.28
C THR A 124 1.95 -0.30 -1.06
N PHE A 125 2.54 -0.22 0.13
CA PHE A 125 1.88 -0.59 1.37
C PHE A 125 0.66 0.30 1.67
N PHE A 126 0.84 1.63 1.59
CA PHE A 126 -0.27 2.57 1.81
C PHE A 126 -1.36 2.40 0.75
N LEU A 127 -0.97 2.17 -0.51
CA LEU A 127 -1.94 1.87 -1.56
C LEU A 127 -2.71 0.56 -1.30
N GLY A 128 -2.04 -0.47 -0.78
CA GLY A 128 -2.68 -1.72 -0.39
C GLY A 128 -3.73 -1.55 0.71
N ILE A 129 -3.41 -0.74 1.73
CA ILE A 129 -4.39 -0.36 2.76
C ILE A 129 -5.58 0.37 2.13
N LEU A 130 -5.32 1.28 1.18
CA LEU A 130 -6.39 2.02 0.51
C LEU A 130 -7.32 1.09 -0.30
N PHE A 131 -6.76 0.13 -1.04
CA PHE A 131 -7.56 -0.86 -1.76
C PHE A 131 -8.43 -1.70 -0.82
N LEU A 132 -7.88 -2.13 0.32
CA LEU A 132 -8.64 -2.85 1.34
C LEU A 132 -9.76 -1.97 1.94
N ALA A 133 -9.48 -0.70 2.23
CA ALA A 133 -10.49 0.24 2.72
C ALA A 133 -11.62 0.45 1.70
N ILE A 134 -11.30 0.60 0.41
CA ILE A 134 -12.29 0.71 -0.67
C ILE A 134 -13.15 -0.56 -0.75
N ALA A 135 -12.54 -1.74 -0.67
CA ALA A 135 -13.28 -3.00 -0.65
C ALA A 135 -14.26 -3.10 0.52
N GLN A 136 -13.86 -2.65 1.71
CA GLN A 136 -14.73 -2.62 2.88
C GLN A 136 -15.88 -1.61 2.73
N LEU A 137 -15.63 -0.44 2.14
CA LEU A 137 -16.68 0.51 1.80
C LEU A 137 -17.68 -0.05 0.77
N GLU A 138 -17.21 -0.81 -0.22
CA GLU A 138 -18.09 -1.50 -1.18
C GLU A 138 -18.96 -2.57 -0.50
N ILE A 139 -18.39 -3.32 0.45
CA ILE A 139 -19.15 -4.29 1.26
C ILE A 139 -20.21 -3.58 2.10
N LEU A 140 -19.86 -2.46 2.74
CA LEU A 140 -20.78 -1.66 3.53
C LEU A 140 -21.94 -1.12 2.68
N ASP A 141 -21.66 -0.57 1.49
CA ASP A 141 -22.69 -0.09 0.56
C ASP A 141 -23.66 -1.21 0.16
N LYS A 142 -23.15 -2.40 -0.16
CA LYS A 142 -24.00 -3.57 -0.46
C LYS A 142 -24.84 -4.02 0.73
N LYS A 143 -24.29 -3.99 1.94
CA LYS A 143 -25.03 -4.30 3.18
C LYS A 143 -26.16 -3.29 3.41
N LEU A 144 -25.90 -2.00 3.22
CA LEU A 144 -26.90 -0.94 3.37
C LEU A 144 -28.03 -1.06 2.34
N LYS A 145 -27.70 -1.25 1.05
CA LYS A 145 -28.69 -1.46 -0.01
C LYS A 145 -29.60 -2.65 0.26
N ARG A 146 -29.04 -3.79 0.68
CA ARG A 146 -29.81 -4.99 1.03
C ARG A 146 -30.82 -4.71 2.15
N VAL A 147 -30.48 -3.86 3.11
CA VAL A 147 -31.38 -3.52 4.23
C VAL A 147 -32.50 -2.59 3.77
N ALA A 148 -32.19 -1.63 2.90
CA ALA A 148 -33.20 -0.76 2.28
C ALA A 148 -34.20 -1.57 1.43
N ASP A 149 -33.72 -2.50 0.60
CA ASP A 149 -34.59 -3.34 -0.25
C ASP A 149 -35.53 -4.25 0.57
N ILE A 150 -35.06 -4.77 1.72
CA ILE A 150 -35.90 -5.57 2.64
C ILE A 150 -37.03 -4.71 3.22
N HIS A 151 -36.75 -3.46 3.60
CA HIS A 151 -37.78 -2.55 4.11
C HIS A 151 -38.83 -2.27 3.03
N GLN A 152 -38.40 -1.99 1.80
CA GLN A 152 -39.29 -1.68 0.68
C GLN A 152 -40.20 -2.87 0.27
N ARG A 153 -39.69 -4.11 0.29
CA ARG A 153 -40.53 -5.32 0.06
C ARG A 153 -41.47 -5.65 1.21
N THR A 154 -41.13 -5.27 2.44
CA THR A 154 -41.98 -5.53 3.62
C THR A 154 -43.20 -4.62 3.63
N ASP A 155 -43.15 -3.46 2.96
CA ASP A 155 -44.33 -2.60 2.77
C ASP A 155 -45.37 -3.19 1.80
N GLU A 156 -44.99 -4.15 0.95
CA GLU A 156 -45.90 -4.79 -0.03
C GLU A 156 -46.56 -6.09 0.48
N VAL A 157 -46.01 -6.76 1.51
CA VAL A 157 -46.50 -8.09 1.97
C VAL A 157 -46.65 -8.17 3.50
N GLN A 158 -47.91 -8.03 3.94
CA GLN A 158 -48.49 -8.47 5.23
C GLN A 158 -48.20 -7.71 6.54
N ILE A 159 -49.32 -7.20 7.09
CA ILE A 159 -49.51 -6.37 8.29
C ILE A 159 -49.21 -7.11 9.62
N HIS A 160 -48.95 -8.42 9.63
CA HIS A 160 -48.84 -9.18 10.89
C HIS A 160 -47.42 -9.33 11.47
N ASN A 161 -46.35 -9.00 10.73
CA ASN A 161 -44.94 -9.14 11.15
C ASN A 161 -44.08 -7.87 10.99
N LYS A 162 -44.71 -6.73 10.68
CA LYS A 162 -44.01 -5.46 10.38
C LYS A 162 -43.10 -4.97 11.50
N SER A 163 -43.54 -5.11 12.77
CA SER A 163 -42.74 -4.73 13.95
C SER A 163 -41.43 -5.51 14.10
N THR A 164 -41.45 -6.80 13.75
CA THR A 164 -40.27 -7.68 13.86
C THR A 164 -39.30 -7.44 12.70
N ALA A 165 -39.83 -7.21 11.49
CA ALA A 165 -39.04 -6.85 10.31
C ALA A 165 -38.40 -5.46 10.46
N ASP A 166 -39.14 -4.46 10.95
CA ASP A 166 -38.60 -3.13 11.24
C ASP A 166 -37.53 -3.18 12.33
N ARG A 167 -37.75 -3.95 13.41
CA ARG A 167 -36.70 -4.17 14.43
C ARG A 167 -35.44 -4.79 13.84
N TYR A 168 -35.57 -5.76 12.94
CA TYR A 168 -34.43 -6.39 12.27
C TYR A 168 -33.71 -5.42 11.33
N ALA A 169 -34.45 -4.61 10.56
CA ALA A 169 -33.89 -3.57 9.69
C ALA A 169 -33.14 -2.50 10.49
N VAL A 170 -33.73 -1.99 11.58
CA VAL A 170 -33.09 -1.03 12.49
C VAL A 170 -31.82 -1.62 13.13
N GLN A 171 -31.84 -2.89 13.53
CA GLN A 171 -30.63 -3.56 14.05
C GLN A 171 -29.52 -3.68 13.01
N LYS A 172 -29.87 -3.99 11.75
CA LYS A 172 -28.91 -4.05 10.64
C LYS A 172 -28.35 -2.66 10.30
N ILE A 173 -29.18 -1.62 10.26
CA ILE A 173 -28.74 -0.23 10.07
C ILE A 173 -27.79 0.19 11.19
N ASN A 174 -28.12 -0.09 12.45
CA ASN A 174 -27.23 0.19 13.57
C ASN A 174 -25.88 -0.53 13.46
N LYS A 175 -25.86 -1.77 12.96
CA LYS A 175 -24.59 -2.47 12.67
C LYS A 175 -23.80 -1.78 11.55
N CYS A 176 -24.48 -1.29 10.51
CA CYS A 176 -23.83 -0.56 9.42
C CYS A 176 -23.28 0.80 9.87
N ILE A 177 -24.04 1.54 10.71
CA ILE A 177 -23.58 2.80 11.31
C ILE A 177 -22.35 2.56 12.18
N LYS A 178 -22.36 1.51 13.03
CA LYS A 178 -21.17 1.14 13.81
C LYS A 178 -19.99 0.77 12.94
N HIS A 179 -20.21 0.01 11.86
CA HIS A 179 -19.14 -0.33 10.92
C HIS A 179 -18.56 0.93 10.25
N TYR A 180 -19.41 1.87 9.81
CA TYR A 180 -18.97 3.15 9.25
C TYR A 180 -18.21 4.01 10.26
N ASP A 181 -18.71 4.13 11.48
CA ASP A 181 -18.06 4.88 12.56
C ASP A 181 -16.67 4.30 12.91
N GLU A 182 -16.52 2.97 12.82
CA GLU A 182 -15.20 2.35 12.93
C GLU A 182 -14.31 2.72 11.73
N VAL A 183 -14.77 2.60 10.47
CA VAL A 183 -13.97 3.01 9.29
C VAL A 183 -13.46 4.46 9.36
N CYS A 184 -14.25 5.36 9.96
CA CYS A 184 -13.94 6.78 10.03
C CYS A 184 -13.06 7.21 11.21
N LYS A 185 -12.73 6.32 12.15
CA LYS A 185 -11.83 6.60 13.29
C LYS A 185 -10.35 6.40 12.96
#